data_AF-A0A0M9ADC9-F1
#
_entry.id   AF-A0A0M9ADC9-F1
#
_cell.length_a   1.000
_cell.length_b   1.000
_cell.length_c   1.000
_cell.angle_alpha   90.00
_cell.angle_beta   90.00
_cell.angle_gamma   90.00
#
_symmetry.space_group_name_H-M   'P 1'
#
loop_
_entity.id
_entity.type
_entity.pdbx_description
1 polymer ?
#
loop_
_entity_poly.entity_id
_entity_poly.type
_entity_poly.pdbx_seq_one_letter_code
_entity_poly.pdbx_strand_id
1 'polypeptide(L)'
;MPHGHLHLDPKDPEVRAWAESILKEQDKEIGVMRALLARLGGLDQAAYQAMAREMAAMVARLRGVRDRERAFVELMLEHHKGAVEMALEALLKAKDREVLDLAKAIALAQTEDIHRFRLWLLK
;
A
#
# COMPACT_ATOMS: atom_id res chain seq x y z
N MET A 1 17.00 6.44 -21.41
CA MET A 1 16.89 6.95 -20.02
C MET A 1 16.73 5.75 -19.11
N PRO A 2 17.71 5.38 -18.27
CA PRO A 2 17.56 4.23 -17.40
C PRO A 2 16.69 4.61 -16.20
N HIS A 3 15.75 3.73 -15.86
CA HIS A 3 14.83 3.89 -14.74
C HIS A 3 15.62 3.99 -13.43
N GLY A 4 15.45 5.13 -12.73
CA GLY A 4 16.07 5.36 -11.44
C GLY A 4 15.48 4.42 -10.41
N HIS A 5 16.15 3.30 -10.15
CA HIS A 5 15.96 2.51 -8.95
C HIS A 5 16.17 3.45 -7.76
N LEU A 6 15.13 3.64 -6.97
CA LEU A 6 15.19 4.37 -5.72
C LEU A 6 16.11 3.57 -4.79
N HIS A 7 17.42 3.86 -4.81
CA HIS A 7 18.37 3.34 -3.84
C HIS A 7 17.99 3.98 -2.50
N LEU A 8 17.18 3.28 -1.72
CA LEU A 8 17.02 3.53 -0.30
C LEU A 8 18.36 3.10 0.31
N ASP A 9 19.20 4.05 0.69
CA ASP A 9 20.36 3.79 1.54
C ASP A 9 19.82 3.67 2.97
N PRO A 10 19.63 2.46 3.55
CA PRO A 10 18.87 2.32 4.78
C PRO A 10 19.84 2.21 5.95
N LYS A 11 19.85 3.22 6.82
CA LYS A 11 20.54 3.14 8.10
C LYS A 11 19.76 2.30 9.12
N ASP A 12 18.44 2.13 8.93
CA ASP A 12 17.57 1.35 9.82
C ASP A 12 17.18 -0.01 9.19
N PRO A 13 17.67 -1.15 9.72
CA PRO A 13 17.31 -2.48 9.23
C PRO A 13 15.84 -2.84 9.46
N GLU A 14 15.17 -2.23 10.44
CA GLU A 14 13.75 -2.47 10.74
C GLU A 14 12.87 -1.96 9.58
N VAL A 15 13.10 -0.74 9.13
CA VAL A 15 12.37 -0.11 8.01
C VAL A 15 12.59 -0.88 6.71
N ARG A 16 13.80 -1.39 6.49
CA ARG A 16 14.09 -2.23 5.32
C ARG A 16 13.30 -3.54 5.35
N ALA A 17 13.27 -4.24 6.49
CA ALA A 17 12.54 -5.48 6.62
C ALA A 17 11.03 -5.28 6.38
N TRP A 18 10.47 -4.16 6.84
CA TRP A 18 9.08 -3.80 6.54
C TRP A 18 8.85 -3.57 5.05
N ALA A 19 9.71 -2.81 4.37
CA ALA A 19 9.57 -2.59 2.94
C ALA A 19 9.57 -3.92 2.15
N GLU A 20 10.43 -4.87 2.52
CA GLU A 20 10.47 -6.20 1.91
C GLU A 20 9.20 -7.03 2.19
N SER A 21 8.66 -6.97 3.42
CA SER A 21 7.40 -7.66 3.78
C SER A 21 6.20 -7.08 3.05
N ILE A 22 6.09 -5.74 3.03
CA ILE A 22 4.99 -5.00 2.38
C ILE A 22 4.94 -5.35 0.90
N LEU A 23 6.08 -5.36 0.20
CA LEU A 23 6.13 -5.74 -1.21
C LEU A 23 5.59 -7.15 -1.44
N LYS A 24 6.04 -8.11 -0.62
CA LYS A 24 5.61 -9.52 -0.73
C LYS A 24 4.12 -9.72 -0.45
N GLU A 25 3.58 -8.98 0.52
CA GLU A 25 2.17 -9.05 0.89
C GLU A 25 1.29 -8.39 -0.18
N GLN A 26 1.64 -7.17 -0.61
CA GLN A 26 0.89 -6.47 -1.65
C GLN A 26 0.94 -7.20 -3.00
N ASP A 27 2.04 -7.85 -3.38
CA ASP A 27 2.12 -8.62 -4.63
C ASP A 27 1.09 -9.78 -4.65
N LYS A 28 0.87 -10.43 -3.51
CA LYS A 28 -0.16 -11.46 -3.38
C LYS A 28 -1.56 -10.87 -3.51
N GLU A 29 -1.82 -9.77 -2.82
CA GLU A 29 -3.11 -9.06 -2.87
C GLU A 29 -3.44 -8.58 -4.28
N ILE A 30 -2.45 -8.01 -5.00
CA ILE A 30 -2.57 -7.61 -6.40
C ILE A 30 -2.91 -8.81 -7.30
N GLY A 31 -2.29 -9.97 -7.05
CA GLY A 31 -2.63 -11.20 -7.76
C GLY A 31 -4.11 -11.58 -7.59
N VAL A 32 -4.61 -11.54 -6.36
CA VAL A 32 -6.02 -11.81 -6.05
C VAL A 32 -6.93 -10.77 -6.70
N MET A 33 -6.62 -9.47 -6.56
CA MET A 33 -7.40 -8.39 -7.17
C MET A 33 -7.50 -8.54 -8.68
N ARG A 34 -6.39 -8.89 -9.37
CA ARG A 34 -6.41 -9.10 -10.82
C ARG A 34 -7.31 -10.26 -11.23
N ALA A 35 -7.29 -11.37 -10.50
CA ALA A 35 -8.17 -12.50 -10.75
C ALA A 35 -9.65 -12.12 -10.53
N LEU A 36 -9.94 -11.39 -9.44
CA LEU A 36 -11.28 -10.89 -9.13
C LEU A 36 -11.79 -9.93 -10.21
N LEU A 37 -10.97 -8.96 -10.62
CA LEU A 37 -11.33 -8.00 -11.66
C LEU A 37 -11.64 -8.71 -12.98
N ALA A 38 -10.83 -9.69 -13.40
CA ALA A 38 -11.10 -10.47 -14.60
C ALA A 38 -12.47 -11.17 -14.55
N ARG A 39 -12.89 -11.65 -13.38
CA ARG A 39 -14.20 -12.29 -13.16
C ARG A 39 -15.35 -11.27 -13.06
N LEU A 40 -15.10 -10.08 -12.49
CA LEU A 40 -16.13 -9.10 -12.11
C LEU A 40 -16.40 -8.03 -13.18
N GLY A 41 -15.97 -8.23 -14.42
CA GLY A 41 -16.24 -7.30 -15.53
C GLY A 41 -15.06 -6.41 -15.92
N GLY A 42 -13.87 -6.68 -15.38
CA GLY A 42 -12.62 -6.03 -15.73
C GLY A 42 -12.25 -4.85 -14.84
N LEU A 43 -11.12 -4.24 -15.16
CA LEU A 43 -10.60 -3.07 -14.48
C LEU A 43 -11.38 -1.82 -14.92
N ASP A 44 -11.89 -1.04 -13.97
CA ASP A 44 -12.29 0.34 -14.28
C ASP A 44 -11.03 1.16 -14.55
N GLN A 45 -10.80 1.46 -15.83
CA GLN A 45 -9.58 2.11 -16.29
C GLN A 45 -9.44 3.53 -15.76
N ALA A 46 -10.56 4.25 -15.54
CA ALA A 46 -10.56 5.61 -15.05
C ALA A 46 -10.24 5.66 -13.55
N ALA A 47 -10.89 4.80 -12.76
CA ALA A 47 -10.62 4.67 -11.33
C ALA A 47 -9.16 4.23 -11.08
N TYR A 48 -8.67 3.24 -11.84
CA TYR A 48 -7.28 2.81 -11.77
C TYR A 48 -6.30 3.94 -12.08
N GLN A 49 -6.55 4.72 -13.14
CA GLN A 49 -5.68 5.83 -13.50
C GLN A 49 -5.70 6.96 -12.45
N ALA A 50 -6.83 7.19 -11.78
CA ALA A 50 -6.91 8.17 -10.69
C ALA A 50 -6.01 7.73 -9.52
N MET A 51 -6.17 6.50 -9.04
CA MET A 51 -5.32 5.94 -7.97
C MET A 51 -3.83 5.94 -8.36
N ALA A 52 -3.52 5.57 -9.61
CA ALA A 52 -2.13 5.56 -10.09
C ALA A 52 -1.48 6.96 -10.08
N ARG A 53 -2.25 8.01 -10.37
CA ARG A 53 -1.76 9.41 -10.31
C ARG A 53 -1.52 9.85 -8.86
N GLU A 54 -2.41 9.50 -7.95
CA GLU A 54 -2.25 9.78 -6.52
C GLU A 54 -1.00 9.08 -5.96
N MET A 55 -0.79 7.81 -6.33
CA MET A 55 0.43 7.08 -5.97
C MET A 55 1.70 7.70 -6.55
N ALA A 56 1.67 8.12 -7.82
CA ALA A 56 2.79 8.80 -8.44
C ALA A 56 3.12 10.12 -7.73
N ALA A 57 2.10 10.87 -7.29
CA ALA A 57 2.28 12.09 -6.51
C ALA A 57 2.89 11.82 -5.13
N MET A 58 2.44 10.77 -4.42
CA MET A 58 3.05 10.35 -3.16
C MET A 58 4.52 9.97 -3.33
N VAL A 59 4.87 9.18 -4.35
CA VAL A 59 6.27 8.81 -4.62
C VAL A 59 7.11 10.05 -4.99
N ALA A 60 6.53 11.02 -5.68
CA ALA A 60 7.23 12.26 -6.00
C ALA A 60 7.62 13.07 -4.73
N ARG A 61 6.83 12.98 -3.64
CA ARG A 61 7.14 13.61 -2.34
C ARG A 61 8.42 13.07 -1.69
N LEU A 62 8.87 11.87 -2.06
CA LEU A 62 10.13 11.28 -1.57
C LEU A 62 11.38 11.89 -2.24
N ARG A 63 11.22 12.64 -3.33
CA ARG A 63 12.36 13.19 -4.07
C ARG A 63 13.05 14.29 -3.27
N GLY A 64 14.35 14.15 -3.06
CA GLY A 64 15.17 15.15 -2.37
C GLY A 64 15.00 15.17 -0.84
N VAL A 65 14.25 14.24 -0.26
CA VAL A 65 14.14 14.13 1.19
C VAL A 65 15.44 13.55 1.77
N ARG A 66 15.96 14.21 2.82
CA ARG A 66 17.21 13.82 3.48
C ARG A 66 17.06 12.57 4.35
N ASP A 67 15.96 12.48 5.09
CA ASP A 67 15.60 11.34 5.94
C ASP A 67 14.57 10.47 5.19
N ARG A 68 15.08 9.46 4.48
CA ARG A 68 14.27 8.69 3.54
C ARG A 68 13.42 7.66 4.26
N GLU A 69 13.92 7.14 5.38
CA GLU A 69 13.25 6.17 6.23
C GLU A 69 12.04 6.82 6.90
N ARG A 70 12.23 7.97 7.55
CA ARG A 70 11.11 8.68 8.17
C ARG A 70 10.06 9.06 7.15
N ALA A 71 10.47 9.56 5.98
CA ALA A 71 9.56 9.91 4.91
C ALA A 71 8.82 8.69 4.34
N PHE A 72 9.48 7.55 4.22
CA PHE A 72 8.85 6.29 3.83
C PHE A 72 7.79 5.87 4.85
N VAL A 73 8.12 5.86 6.14
CA VAL A 73 7.18 5.45 7.21
C VAL A 73 5.99 6.40 7.29
N GLU A 74 6.20 7.71 7.17
CA GLU A 74 5.11 8.70 7.16
C GLU A 74 4.16 8.51 5.96
N LEU A 75 4.72 8.29 4.77
CA LEU A 75 3.91 8.06 3.57
C LEU A 75 3.19 6.71 3.60
N MET A 76 3.83 5.64 4.07
CA MET A 76 3.17 4.34 4.22
C MET A 76 2.08 4.37 5.28
N LEU A 77 2.24 5.15 6.35
CA LEU A 77 1.17 5.38 7.31
C LEU A 77 -0.05 6.09 6.69
N GLU A 78 0.16 7.08 5.83
CA GLU A 78 -0.92 7.76 5.09
C GLU A 78 -1.60 6.81 4.10
N HIS A 79 -0.80 6.12 3.29
CA HIS A 79 -1.26 5.17 2.28
C HIS A 79 -2.10 4.02 2.89
N HIS A 80 -1.59 3.38 3.93
CA HIS A 80 -2.27 2.24 4.56
C HIS A 80 -3.60 2.64 5.21
N LYS A 81 -3.71 3.87 5.75
CA LYS A 81 -5.00 4.35 6.27
C LYS A 81 -6.05 4.41 5.17
N GLY A 82 -5.69 4.96 4.00
CA GLY A 82 -6.60 5.01 2.86
C GLY A 82 -7.03 3.61 2.39
N ALA A 83 -6.10 2.66 2.34
CA ALA A 83 -6.41 1.27 1.98
C ALA A 83 -7.32 0.58 3.01
N VAL A 84 -7.13 0.83 4.32
CA VAL A 84 -8.03 0.32 5.37
C VAL A 84 -9.43 0.94 5.23
N GLU A 85 -9.54 2.24 4.99
CA GLU A 85 -10.83 2.91 4.74
C GLU A 85 -11.56 2.28 3.53
N MET A 86 -10.85 2.05 2.42
CA MET A 86 -11.40 1.37 1.25
C MET A 86 -11.84 -0.07 1.56
N ALA A 87 -11.04 -0.81 2.32
CA ALA A 87 -11.38 -2.17 2.73
C ALA A 87 -12.64 -2.20 3.60
N LEU A 88 -12.78 -1.27 4.54
CA LEU A 88 -13.98 -1.14 5.37
C LEU A 88 -15.23 -0.82 4.52
N GLU A 89 -15.11 0.08 3.55
CA GLU A 89 -16.19 0.37 2.61
C GLU A 89 -16.60 -0.88 1.80
N ALA A 90 -15.62 -1.67 1.35
CA ALA A 90 -15.90 -2.94 0.68
C ALA A 90 -16.60 -3.95 1.61
N LEU A 91 -16.21 -4.02 2.89
CA LEU A 91 -16.86 -4.91 3.86
C LEU A 91 -18.32 -4.56 4.12
N LEU A 92 -18.68 -3.28 3.99
CA LEU A 92 -20.05 -2.80 4.18
C LEU A 92 -20.92 -3.00 2.93
N LYS A 93 -20.34 -2.90 1.73
CA LYS A 93 -21.10 -2.76 0.47
C LYS A 93 -20.96 -3.92 -0.50
N ALA A 94 -19.86 -4.68 -0.43
CA ALA A 94 -19.62 -5.79 -1.36
C ALA A 94 -20.55 -6.97 -1.03
N LYS A 95 -20.92 -7.71 -2.09
CA LYS A 95 -21.72 -8.94 -1.97
C LYS A 95 -20.93 -10.20 -2.32
N ASP A 96 -19.81 -10.02 -3.00
CA ASP A 96 -18.96 -11.11 -3.44
C ASP A 96 -18.08 -11.59 -2.28
N ARG A 97 -18.13 -12.89 -1.98
CA ARG A 97 -17.44 -13.47 -0.83
C ARG A 97 -15.93 -13.33 -0.92
N GLU A 98 -15.34 -13.50 -2.10
CA GLU A 98 -13.90 -13.40 -2.27
C GLU A 98 -13.43 -11.95 -2.13
N VAL A 99 -14.24 -10.98 -2.57
CA VAL A 99 -13.98 -9.55 -2.33
C VAL A 99 -14.03 -9.24 -0.83
N LEU A 100 -15.02 -9.76 -0.11
CA LEU A 100 -15.13 -9.58 1.34
C LEU A 100 -13.94 -10.21 2.08
N ASP A 101 -13.51 -11.41 1.68
CA ASP A 101 -12.39 -12.11 2.30
C ASP A 101 -11.07 -11.36 2.04
N LEU A 102 -10.87 -10.84 0.82
CA LEU A 102 -9.73 -9.98 0.50
C LEU A 102 -9.75 -8.68 1.32
N ALA A 103 -10.90 -8.01 1.41
CA ALA A 103 -11.03 -6.77 2.17
C ALA A 103 -10.70 -6.98 3.67
N LYS A 104 -11.13 -8.09 4.27
CA LYS A 104 -10.74 -8.44 5.65
C LYS A 104 -9.23 -8.63 5.79
N ALA A 105 -8.62 -9.33 4.84
CA ALA A 105 -7.18 -9.60 4.87
C ALA A 105 -6.36 -8.30 4.78
N ILE A 106 -6.71 -7.42 3.84
CA ILE A 106 -6.09 -6.09 3.68
C ILE A 106 -6.25 -5.26 4.96
N ALA A 107 -7.47 -5.15 5.48
CA ALA A 107 -7.74 -4.35 6.68
C ALA A 107 -6.92 -4.83 7.88
N LEU A 108 -6.80 -6.15 8.08
CA LEU A 108 -6.03 -6.72 9.17
C LEU A 108 -4.53 -6.45 9.02
N ALA A 109 -3.95 -6.83 7.89
CA ALA A 109 -2.51 -6.69 7.64
C ALA A 109 -2.06 -5.23 7.71
N GLN A 110 -2.82 -4.33 7.05
CA GLN A 110 -2.44 -2.92 7.00
C GLN A 110 -2.69 -2.18 8.32
N THR A 111 -3.63 -2.64 9.16
CA THR A 111 -3.77 -2.11 10.52
C THR A 111 -2.58 -2.48 11.41
N GLU A 112 -2.02 -3.67 11.23
CA GLU A 112 -0.81 -4.10 11.95
C GLU A 112 0.40 -3.24 11.57
N ASP A 113 0.58 -2.99 10.27
CA ASP A 113 1.60 -2.07 9.76
C ASP A 113 1.44 -0.64 10.29
N ILE A 114 0.21 -0.10 10.29
CA ILE A 114 -0.09 1.22 10.87
C ILE A 114 0.37 1.29 12.34
N HIS A 115 0.16 0.22 13.12
CA HIS A 115 0.61 0.17 14.51
C HIS A 115 2.15 0.20 14.60
N ARG A 116 2.84 -0.61 13.79
CA ARG A 116 4.31 -0.62 13.71
C ARG A 116 4.87 0.76 13.36
N PHE A 117 4.33 1.41 12.34
CA PHE A 117 4.76 2.74 11.90
C PHE A 117 4.57 3.80 12.98
N ARG A 118 3.42 3.79 13.67
CA ARG A 118 3.16 4.72 14.77
C ARG A 118 4.16 4.55 15.91
N LEU A 119 4.46 3.31 16.30
CA LEU A 119 5.44 3.05 17.36
C LEU A 119 6.84 3.50 16.93
N TRP A 120 7.22 3.27 15.69
CA TRP A 120 8.52 3.70 15.16
C TRP A 120 8.66 5.23 15.14
N LEU A 121 7.61 5.96 14.73
CA LEU A 121 7.61 7.42 14.67
C LEU A 121 7.64 8.12 16.06
N LEU A 122 7.42 7.36 17.14
CA LEU A 122 7.50 7.84 18.52
C LEU A 122 8.88 7.63 19.16
N LYS A 123 9.77 6.87 18.51
CA LYS A 123 11.17 6.69 18.95
C LYS A 123 11.98 7.95 18.67
#